data_AF-A0AAD5ZVS4-F1
#
_entry.id   AF-A0AAD5ZVS4-F1
#
_cell.length_a   1.000
_cell.length_b   1.000
_cell.length_c   1.000
_cell.angle_alpha   90.00
_cell.angle_beta   90.00
_cell.angle_gamma   90.00
#
_symmetry.space_group_name_H-M   'P 1'
#
loop_
_entity.id
_entity.type
_entity.pdbx_description
1 polymer ?
#
loop_
_entity_poly.entity_id
_entity_poly.type
_entity_poly.pdbx_seq_one_letter_code
_entity_poly.pdbx_strand_id
1 'polypeptide(L)'
;MAISYRFSSNVLLLPILLFIIGALVGIAKTEDSLLPVYEKWISDFGRVYQSDIEKQQRYEVFKANYQFIQSMKNQSHLTYTVDLNEFADITNEEFLAKYAKSQNPSRPKEATPFKYANFTTAPSCVDWRSANAVTPVRSQGNCAIGAIEGLNKIKTGTLLSLSEQELVDCCTTCGGCNGICVDCAFQWISYNGGITTESDYPYSTGAGTCNYPKTYDYAASLLSYQDVTTYCESCLKNAVANQPVSAVIDAGGSAFQFYTSGIFTGPCGTNLNLAVLVVGYGPCTTGTPYWIVKTSWGTNFGESGYIRMQRNIASTAGLCGIAMQPSYPIM
;
A
#
# COMPACT_ATOMS: atom_id res chain seq x y z
N MET A 1 -88.87 -19.54 -7.35
CA MET A 1 -88.20 -18.25 -7.08
C MET A 1 -86.77 -18.57 -6.65
N ALA A 2 -85.81 -18.53 -7.58
CA ALA A 2 -84.42 -18.91 -7.33
C ALA A 2 -83.57 -17.64 -7.26
N ILE A 3 -82.96 -17.36 -6.11
CA ILE A 3 -82.08 -16.22 -5.90
C ILE A 3 -80.67 -16.65 -6.29
N SER A 4 -80.15 -16.08 -7.37
CA SER A 4 -78.75 -16.24 -7.78
C SER A 4 -77.91 -15.16 -7.07
N TYR A 5 -77.00 -15.58 -6.20
CA TYR A 5 -75.98 -14.68 -5.64
C TYR A 5 -74.81 -14.61 -6.62
N ARG A 6 -74.70 -13.50 -7.36
CA ARG A 6 -73.46 -13.14 -8.05
C ARG A 6 -72.48 -12.62 -7.01
N PHE A 7 -71.50 -13.45 -6.62
CA PHE A 7 -70.33 -12.97 -5.90
C PHE A 7 -69.50 -12.10 -6.85
N SER A 8 -69.39 -10.81 -6.53
CA SER A 8 -68.50 -9.87 -7.23
C SER A 8 -67.05 -10.19 -6.85
N SER A 9 -66.30 -10.78 -7.78
CA SER A 9 -64.87 -11.13 -7.63
C SER A 9 -63.95 -9.92 -7.40
N ASN A 10 -64.46 -8.70 -7.37
CA ASN A 10 -63.67 -7.46 -7.24
C ASN A 10 -63.39 -7.04 -5.78
N VAL A 11 -64.03 -7.65 -4.79
CA VAL A 11 -63.86 -7.23 -3.37
C VAL A 11 -62.62 -7.86 -2.71
N LEU A 12 -62.11 -8.97 -3.26
CA LEU A 12 -60.91 -9.65 -2.74
C LEU A 12 -59.58 -9.12 -3.32
N LEU A 13 -59.60 -8.37 -4.41
CA LEU A 13 -58.37 -7.88 -5.07
C LEU A 13 -57.74 -6.68 -4.36
N LEU A 14 -58.55 -5.77 -3.80
CA LEU A 14 -58.07 -4.59 -3.07
C LEU A 14 -57.23 -4.92 -1.80
N PRO A 15 -57.67 -5.83 -0.91
CA PRO A 15 -56.89 -6.17 0.28
C PRO A 15 -55.61 -6.93 -0.07
N ILE A 16 -55.59 -7.75 -1.11
CA ILE A 16 -54.38 -8.44 -1.59
C ILE A 16 -53.38 -7.43 -2.18
N LEU A 17 -53.86 -6.44 -2.93
CA LEU A 17 -53.02 -5.38 -3.48
C LEU A 17 -52.42 -4.50 -2.37
N LEU A 18 -53.20 -4.16 -1.34
CA LEU A 18 -52.72 -3.43 -0.16
C LEU A 18 -51.73 -4.25 0.68
N PHE A 19 -51.90 -5.56 0.77
CA PHE A 19 -50.95 -6.45 1.44
C PHE A 19 -49.65 -6.61 0.64
N ILE A 20 -49.72 -6.68 -0.69
CA ILE A 20 -48.56 -6.71 -1.58
C ILE A 20 -47.81 -5.38 -1.55
N ILE A 21 -48.51 -4.24 -1.56
CA ILE A 21 -47.90 -2.91 -1.41
C ILE A 21 -47.30 -2.77 0.00
N GLY A 22 -48.00 -3.23 1.04
CA GLY A 22 -47.49 -3.24 2.42
C GLY A 22 -46.26 -4.15 2.59
N ALA A 23 -46.21 -5.29 1.91
CA ALA A 23 -45.07 -6.19 1.88
C ALA A 23 -43.91 -5.62 1.05
N LEU A 24 -44.16 -5.02 -0.12
CA LEU A 24 -43.15 -4.34 -0.93
C LEU A 24 -42.57 -3.11 -0.22
N VAL A 25 -43.41 -2.33 0.47
CA VAL A 25 -42.98 -1.22 1.33
C VAL A 25 -42.28 -1.74 2.58
N GLY A 26 -42.67 -2.90 3.13
CA GLY A 26 -41.99 -3.58 4.24
C GLY A 26 -40.62 -4.14 3.87
N ILE A 27 -40.47 -4.68 2.65
CA ILE A 27 -39.20 -5.14 2.06
C ILE A 27 -38.31 -3.96 1.66
N ALA A 28 -38.89 -2.83 1.22
CA ALA A 28 -38.15 -1.59 1.01
C ALA A 28 -37.77 -0.88 2.32
N LYS A 29 -38.50 -1.16 3.42
CA LYS A 29 -38.26 -0.64 4.79
C LYS A 29 -37.37 -1.50 5.66
N THR A 30 -36.82 -2.63 5.17
CA THR A 30 -35.48 -3.03 5.64
C THR A 30 -34.50 -2.03 5.07
N GLU A 31 -34.52 -0.84 5.69
CA GLU A 31 -33.53 0.21 5.58
C GLU A 31 -32.18 -0.47 5.58
N ASP A 32 -31.45 -0.36 4.47
CA ASP A 32 -30.14 -0.98 4.34
C ASP A 32 -29.26 -0.40 5.45
N SER A 33 -29.11 -1.16 6.54
CA SER A 33 -28.62 -0.66 7.84
C SER A 33 -27.23 -0.02 7.78
N LEU A 34 -26.51 -0.21 6.67
CA LEU A 34 -25.18 0.32 6.43
C LEU A 34 -25.19 1.62 5.60
N LEU A 35 -26.33 2.08 5.10
CA LEU A 35 -26.39 3.27 4.25
C LEU A 35 -25.94 4.53 5.01
N PRO A 36 -26.35 4.79 6.27
CA PRO A 36 -25.81 5.92 7.04
C PRO A 36 -24.30 5.82 7.27
N VAL A 37 -23.76 4.60 7.44
CA VAL A 37 -22.32 4.37 7.62
C VAL A 37 -21.58 4.67 6.31
N TYR A 38 -22.12 4.25 5.17
CA TYR A 38 -21.55 4.51 3.85
C TYR A 38 -21.59 5.98 3.47
N GLU A 39 -22.70 6.69 3.68
CA GLU A 39 -22.79 8.14 3.41
C GLU A 39 -21.82 8.94 4.29
N LYS A 40 -21.66 8.52 5.56
CA LYS A 40 -20.63 9.10 6.43
C LYS A 40 -19.23 8.83 5.89
N TRP A 41 -18.92 7.60 5.50
CA TRP A 41 -17.62 7.23 4.94
C TRP A 41 -17.32 7.99 3.63
N ILE A 42 -18.31 8.15 2.75
CA ILE A 42 -18.20 8.99 1.53
C ILE A 42 -17.79 10.41 1.91
N SER A 43 -18.44 11.00 2.91
CA SER A 43 -18.11 12.35 3.38
C SER A 43 -16.72 12.43 3.99
N ASP A 44 -16.35 11.47 4.84
CA ASP A 44 -15.07 11.45 5.55
C ASP A 44 -13.87 11.33 4.57
N PHE A 45 -14.05 10.59 3.45
CA PHE A 45 -13.03 10.38 2.43
C PHE A 45 -13.23 11.21 1.15
N GLY A 46 -14.19 12.14 1.13
CA GLY A 46 -14.46 13.04 0.00
C GLY A 46 -14.77 12.31 -1.31
N ARG A 47 -15.51 11.20 -1.25
CA ARG A 47 -15.81 10.34 -2.41
C ARG A 47 -16.80 11.02 -3.35
N VAL A 48 -16.50 10.96 -4.65
CA VAL A 48 -17.35 11.47 -5.72
C VAL A 48 -17.49 10.38 -6.78
N TYR A 49 -18.72 10.11 -7.18
CA TYR A 49 -19.06 9.10 -8.19
C TYR A 49 -19.62 9.77 -9.44
N GLN A 50 -19.38 9.16 -10.60
CA GLN A 50 -19.82 9.67 -11.90
C GLN A 50 -21.33 9.55 -12.09
N SER A 51 -21.96 8.59 -11.41
CA SER A 51 -23.40 8.34 -11.49
C SER A 51 -23.92 7.65 -10.24
N ASP A 52 -25.24 7.73 -10.04
CA ASP A 52 -25.92 6.97 -8.98
C ASP A 52 -25.77 5.45 -9.17
N ILE A 53 -25.64 4.99 -10.43
CA ILE A 53 -25.39 3.59 -10.75
C ILE A 53 -24.02 3.16 -10.21
N GLU A 54 -22.97 3.95 -10.44
CA GLU A 54 -21.65 3.69 -9.87
C GLU A 54 -21.71 3.74 -8.33
N LYS A 55 -22.35 4.76 -7.75
CA LYS A 55 -22.49 4.89 -6.29
C LYS A 55 -23.14 3.66 -5.67
N GLN A 56 -24.17 3.10 -6.31
CA GLN A 56 -24.84 1.88 -5.85
C GLN A 56 -23.94 0.65 -5.99
N GLN A 57 -23.19 0.50 -7.10
CA GLN A 57 -22.22 -0.60 -7.25
C GLN A 57 -21.14 -0.55 -6.17
N ARG A 58 -20.61 0.66 -5.92
CA ARG A 58 -19.61 0.93 -4.87
C ARG A 58 -20.16 0.66 -3.47
N TYR A 59 -21.45 0.88 -3.27
CA TYR A 59 -22.11 0.53 -2.01
C TYR A 59 -22.16 -0.98 -1.76
N GLU A 60 -22.43 -1.80 -2.78
CA GLU A 60 -22.40 -3.27 -2.63
C GLU A 60 -20.99 -3.77 -2.26
N VAL A 61 -19.96 -3.20 -2.88
CA VAL A 61 -18.56 -3.50 -2.52
C VAL A 61 -18.24 -3.05 -1.10
N PHE A 62 -18.68 -1.85 -0.71
CA PHE A 62 -18.53 -1.34 0.65
C PHE A 62 -19.17 -2.27 1.69
N LYS A 63 -20.37 -2.79 1.43
CA LYS A 63 -21.04 -3.74 2.34
C LYS A 63 -20.22 -5.02 2.51
N ALA A 64 -19.70 -5.59 1.41
CA ALA A 64 -18.87 -6.79 1.47
C ALA A 64 -17.57 -6.55 2.29
N ASN A 65 -16.88 -5.43 2.03
CA ASN A 65 -15.69 -5.05 2.77
C ASN A 65 -15.97 -4.75 4.25
N TYR A 66 -17.09 -4.09 4.55
CA TYR A 66 -17.53 -3.86 5.93
C TYR A 66 -17.73 -5.18 6.68
N GLN A 67 -18.41 -6.15 6.08
CA GLN A 67 -18.61 -7.48 6.67
C GLN A 67 -17.27 -8.20 6.93
N PHE A 68 -16.33 -8.14 5.98
CA PHE A 68 -14.98 -8.67 6.16
C PHE A 68 -14.28 -8.01 7.36
N ILE A 69 -14.30 -6.68 7.46
CA ILE A 69 -13.72 -5.93 8.58
C ILE A 69 -14.34 -6.35 9.91
N GLN A 70 -15.68 -6.46 9.99
CA GLN A 70 -16.34 -6.91 11.22
C GLN A 70 -15.92 -8.34 11.60
N SER A 71 -15.77 -9.23 10.61
CA SER A 71 -15.32 -10.60 10.85
C SER A 71 -13.90 -10.66 11.42
N MET A 72 -13.01 -9.76 10.99
CA MET A 72 -11.65 -9.64 11.51
C MET A 72 -11.63 -9.01 12.91
N LYS A 73 -12.43 -7.96 13.15
CA LYS A 73 -12.55 -7.30 14.46
C LYS A 73 -13.03 -8.26 15.56
N ASN A 74 -13.81 -9.29 15.20
CA ASN A 74 -14.28 -10.31 16.13
C ASN A 74 -13.22 -11.37 16.50
N GLN A 75 -12.01 -11.31 15.92
CA GLN A 75 -10.92 -12.23 16.22
C GLN A 75 -10.05 -11.69 17.37
N SER A 76 -10.06 -12.37 18.52
CA SER A 76 -9.37 -11.92 19.73
C SER A 76 -7.83 -12.06 19.73
N HIS A 77 -7.26 -12.73 18.72
CA HIS A 77 -5.84 -13.08 18.68
C HIS A 77 -5.00 -12.18 17.75
N LEU A 78 -5.63 -11.22 17.06
CA LEU A 78 -4.91 -10.32 16.16
C LEU A 78 -4.08 -9.32 16.97
N THR A 79 -2.83 -9.12 16.55
CA THR A 79 -1.94 -8.10 17.15
C THR A 79 -1.98 -6.76 16.40
N TYR A 80 -2.93 -6.64 15.47
CA TYR A 80 -3.20 -5.47 14.65
C TYR A 80 -4.71 -5.25 14.50
N THR A 81 -5.09 -4.05 14.06
CA THR A 81 -6.47 -3.66 13.78
C THR A 81 -6.68 -3.42 12.30
N VAL A 82 -7.89 -3.72 11.84
CA VAL A 82 -8.39 -3.33 10.51
C VAL A 82 -9.63 -2.44 10.67
N ASP A 83 -9.82 -1.51 9.75
CA ASP A 83 -10.99 -0.64 9.73
C ASP A 83 -11.30 -0.11 8.32
N LEU A 84 -12.43 0.59 8.19
CA LEU A 84 -12.78 1.31 6.97
C LEU A 84 -11.74 2.41 6.71
N ASN A 85 -10.97 2.24 5.65
CA ASN A 85 -10.06 3.24 5.13
C ASN A 85 -10.52 3.69 3.73
N GLU A 86 -9.67 4.43 3.02
CA GLU A 86 -9.99 4.96 1.69
C GLU A 86 -10.20 3.86 0.62
N PHE A 87 -9.93 2.60 0.91
CA PHE A 87 -10.12 1.48 -0.02
C PHE A 87 -11.42 0.71 0.20
N ALA A 88 -12.34 1.21 1.05
CA ALA A 88 -13.53 0.46 1.44
C ALA A 88 -14.55 0.24 0.31
N ASP A 89 -14.56 1.06 -0.75
CA ASP A 89 -15.50 0.94 -1.88
C ASP A 89 -14.92 0.27 -3.14
N ILE A 90 -13.72 -0.30 -3.05
CA ILE A 90 -13.09 -1.03 -4.15
C ILE A 90 -12.89 -2.50 -3.78
N THR A 91 -13.02 -3.39 -4.77
CA THR A 91 -12.77 -4.81 -4.54
C THR A 91 -11.28 -5.06 -4.33
N ASN A 92 -10.93 -6.24 -3.81
CA ASN A 92 -9.52 -6.59 -3.66
C ASN A 92 -8.82 -6.71 -5.04
N GLU A 93 -9.53 -7.18 -6.06
CA GLU A 93 -9.01 -7.24 -7.43
C GLU A 93 -8.74 -5.85 -8.00
N GLU A 94 -9.67 -4.90 -7.82
CA GLU A 94 -9.46 -3.50 -8.21
C GLU A 94 -8.31 -2.86 -7.43
N PHE A 95 -8.22 -3.16 -6.13
CA PHE A 95 -7.14 -2.69 -5.27
C PHE A 95 -5.78 -3.20 -5.76
N LEU A 96 -5.64 -4.50 -6.00
CA LEU A 96 -4.44 -5.11 -6.58
C LEU A 96 -4.09 -4.50 -7.93
N ALA A 97 -5.08 -4.40 -8.82
CA ALA A 97 -4.91 -3.85 -10.16
C ALA A 97 -4.51 -2.38 -10.17
N LYS A 98 -4.71 -1.62 -9.07
CA LYS A 98 -4.35 -0.20 -9.00
C LYS A 98 -3.13 0.08 -8.12
N TYR A 99 -3.02 -0.58 -6.97
CA TYR A 99 -2.10 -0.24 -5.88
C TYR A 99 -1.04 -1.31 -5.58
N ALA A 100 -1.22 -2.55 -6.05
CA ALA A 100 -0.32 -3.67 -5.78
C ALA A 100 -0.20 -4.60 -7.00
N LYS A 101 0.45 -4.11 -8.07
CA LYS A 101 0.59 -4.82 -9.34
C LYS A 101 1.78 -5.75 -9.31
N SER A 102 1.57 -7.07 -9.24
CA SER A 102 2.68 -8.01 -9.42
C SER A 102 3.24 -7.90 -10.84
N GLN A 103 4.52 -7.51 -10.95
CA GLN A 103 5.29 -7.64 -12.18
C GLN A 103 6.65 -8.24 -11.84
N ASN A 104 7.09 -9.19 -12.66
CA ASN A 104 8.43 -9.75 -12.65
C ASN A 104 9.22 -9.19 -13.84
N PRO A 105 9.64 -7.91 -13.83
CA PRO A 105 10.68 -7.47 -14.73
C PRO A 105 11.95 -8.25 -14.41
N SER A 106 12.75 -8.57 -15.43
CA SER A 106 14.08 -9.14 -15.23
C SER A 106 14.90 -8.21 -14.33
N ARG A 107 15.15 -8.63 -13.09
CA ARG A 107 15.91 -7.87 -12.10
C ARG A 107 17.39 -7.86 -12.48
N PRO A 108 18.02 -6.69 -12.71
CA PRO A 108 19.47 -6.63 -12.86
C PRO A 108 20.11 -7.05 -11.53
N LYS A 109 21.15 -7.88 -11.59
CA LYS A 109 21.89 -8.32 -10.40
C LYS A 109 23.27 -7.67 -10.41
N GLU A 110 23.58 -6.92 -9.37
CA GLU A 110 24.94 -6.47 -9.07
C GLU A 110 25.69 -7.61 -8.35
N ALA A 111 26.77 -8.12 -8.95
CA ALA A 111 27.54 -9.25 -8.42
C ALA A 111 28.57 -8.83 -7.35
N THR A 112 28.23 -7.87 -6.48
CA THR A 112 29.15 -7.38 -5.45
C THR A 112 28.89 -8.06 -4.09
N PRO A 113 29.95 -8.42 -3.32
CA PRO A 113 29.78 -9.01 -1.99
C PRO A 113 29.03 -8.08 -1.04
N PHE A 114 28.00 -8.60 -0.36
CA PHE A 114 27.16 -7.82 0.57
C PHE A 114 27.99 -7.08 1.62
N LYS A 115 27.98 -5.75 1.57
CA LYS A 115 28.85 -4.88 2.39
C LYS A 115 28.66 -5.09 3.89
N TYR A 116 27.44 -5.33 4.34
CA TYR A 116 27.11 -5.47 5.76
C TYR A 116 27.05 -6.94 6.25
N ALA A 117 27.63 -7.88 5.48
CA ALA A 117 27.66 -9.31 5.84
C ALA A 117 28.34 -9.56 7.20
N ASN A 118 29.39 -8.80 7.51
CA ASN A 118 30.16 -8.93 8.75
C ASN A 118 29.79 -7.87 9.81
N PHE A 119 28.62 -7.22 9.68
CA PHE A 119 28.19 -6.21 10.63
C PHE A 119 27.69 -6.88 11.93
N THR A 120 28.53 -6.86 12.98
CA THR A 120 28.34 -7.68 14.19
C THR A 120 27.48 -7.03 15.28
N THR A 121 27.25 -5.71 15.24
CA THR A 121 26.47 -4.99 16.27
C THR A 121 25.51 -3.96 15.67
N ALA A 122 24.41 -4.44 15.09
CA ALA A 122 23.27 -3.59 14.79
C ALA A 122 22.54 -3.18 16.09
N PRO A 123 22.06 -1.92 16.21
CA PRO A 123 21.25 -1.48 17.34
C PRO A 123 20.05 -2.41 17.63
N SER A 124 19.49 -2.30 18.84
CA SER A 124 18.27 -3.06 19.20
C SER A 124 17.06 -2.61 18.36
N CYS A 125 16.97 -1.30 18.10
CA CYS A 125 15.98 -0.68 17.24
C CYS A 125 16.59 0.46 16.42
N VAL A 126 15.96 0.79 15.30
CA VAL A 126 16.27 1.96 14.46
C VAL A 126 14.96 2.54 13.97
N ASP A 127 14.88 3.87 13.91
CA ASP A 127 13.81 4.60 13.24
C ASP A 127 14.39 5.83 12.53
N TRP A 128 14.59 5.73 11.22
CA TRP A 128 15.17 6.80 10.40
C TRP A 128 14.31 8.07 10.35
N ARG A 129 13.03 8.00 10.73
CA ARG A 129 12.17 9.18 10.88
C ARG A 129 12.67 10.08 12.01
N SER A 130 13.12 9.48 13.11
CA SER A 130 13.68 10.21 14.25
C SER A 130 15.00 10.91 13.92
N ALA A 131 15.72 10.41 12.90
CA ALA A 131 16.93 11.03 12.36
C ALA A 131 16.65 12.03 11.23
N ASN A 132 15.38 12.34 10.94
CA ASN A 132 14.95 13.20 9.84
C ASN A 132 15.51 12.74 8.47
N ALA A 133 15.61 11.42 8.27
CA ALA A 133 16.12 10.77 7.05
C ALA A 133 15.00 10.06 6.26
N VAL A 134 13.76 10.51 6.42
CA VAL A 134 12.58 10.00 5.72
C VAL A 134 11.70 11.18 5.35
N THR A 135 11.39 11.33 4.06
CA THR A 135 10.45 12.34 3.56
C THR A 135 9.01 12.06 4.01
N PRO A 136 8.08 13.02 3.90
CA PRO A 136 6.66 12.77 4.10
C PRO A 136 6.12 11.59 3.27
N VAL A 137 5.04 10.95 3.73
CA VAL A 137 4.37 9.89 2.96
C VAL A 137 3.68 10.51 1.74
N ARG A 138 3.86 9.87 0.58
CA ARG A 138 3.22 10.23 -0.68
C ARG A 138 2.12 9.23 -1.02
N SER A 139 1.10 9.65 -1.77
CA SER A 139 -0.06 8.80 -2.12
C SER A 139 0.14 7.91 -3.34
N GLN A 140 1.25 8.07 -4.07
CA GLN A 140 1.73 7.25 -5.18
C GLN A 140 3.25 7.47 -5.31
N GLY A 141 4.02 6.49 -5.80
CA GLY A 141 5.47 6.68 -6.04
C GLY A 141 6.33 5.41 -5.96
N ASN A 142 7.56 5.51 -6.44
CA ASN A 142 8.56 4.43 -6.45
C ASN A 142 9.39 4.42 -5.16
N CYS A 143 9.38 3.30 -4.43
CA CYS A 143 10.10 3.18 -3.15
C CYS A 143 11.64 3.30 -3.26
N ALA A 144 12.20 3.22 -4.48
CA ALA A 144 13.62 3.49 -4.73
C ALA A 144 14.00 4.92 -4.32
N ILE A 145 13.14 5.91 -4.61
CA ILE A 145 13.39 7.32 -4.28
C ILE A 145 13.59 7.50 -2.77
N GLY A 146 12.72 6.93 -1.95
CA GLY A 146 12.81 7.08 -0.51
C GLY A 146 14.11 6.53 0.10
N ALA A 147 14.71 5.49 -0.49
CA ALA A 147 16.01 4.98 -0.06
C ALA A 147 17.16 5.95 -0.40
N ILE A 148 17.08 6.62 -1.55
CA ILE A 148 18.06 7.62 -2.01
C ILE A 148 17.95 8.89 -1.18
N GLU A 149 16.74 9.40 -0.95
CA GLU A 149 16.48 10.57 -0.11
C GLU A 149 17.06 10.37 1.31
N GLY A 150 16.80 9.19 1.90
CA GLY A 150 17.33 8.83 3.20
C GLY A 150 18.85 8.71 3.21
N LEU A 151 19.44 8.04 2.22
CA LEU A 151 20.90 7.97 2.09
C LEU A 151 21.52 9.35 1.88
N ASN A 152 20.88 10.24 1.11
CA ASN A 152 21.37 11.59 0.85
C ASN A 152 21.42 12.38 2.15
N LYS A 153 20.36 12.30 2.96
CA LYS A 153 20.35 12.89 4.29
C LYS A 153 21.50 12.38 5.15
N ILE A 154 21.72 11.06 5.16
CA ILE A 154 22.77 10.42 5.97
C ILE A 154 24.17 10.88 5.52
N LYS A 155 24.40 11.04 4.21
CA LYS A 155 25.71 11.37 3.64
C LYS A 155 26.02 12.86 3.64
N THR A 156 25.03 13.70 3.35
CA THR A 156 25.23 15.14 3.09
C THR A 156 24.67 16.03 4.20
N GLY A 157 23.80 15.49 5.05
CA GLY A 157 23.05 16.28 6.05
C GLY A 157 21.77 16.92 5.50
N THR A 158 21.49 16.83 4.20
CA THR A 158 20.32 17.45 3.56
C THR A 158 19.27 16.42 3.17
N LEU A 159 18.03 16.60 3.64
CA LEU A 159 16.91 15.77 3.21
C LEU A 159 16.33 16.41 1.94
N LEU A 160 16.46 15.72 0.81
CA LEU A 160 15.90 16.16 -0.47
C LEU A 160 14.58 15.45 -0.73
N SER A 161 13.69 16.12 -1.45
CA SER A 161 12.50 15.53 -2.06
C SER A 161 12.85 15.29 -3.53
N LEU A 162 13.05 14.05 -3.95
CA LEU A 162 13.44 13.71 -5.33
C LEU A 162 12.21 13.39 -6.17
N SER A 163 12.35 13.49 -7.50
CA SER A 163 11.25 13.28 -8.44
C SER A 163 10.99 11.80 -8.73
N GLU A 164 9.86 11.24 -8.31
CA GLU A 164 9.41 9.95 -8.86
C GLU A 164 8.98 10.08 -10.32
N GLN A 165 8.51 11.25 -10.77
CA GLN A 165 8.02 11.43 -12.12
C GLN A 165 9.12 11.29 -13.17
N GLU A 166 10.33 11.76 -12.87
CA GLU A 166 11.48 11.57 -13.75
C GLU A 166 11.72 10.07 -14.01
N LEU A 167 11.65 9.23 -12.97
CA LEU A 167 11.74 7.78 -13.15
C LEU A 167 10.57 7.22 -13.97
N VAL A 168 9.35 7.70 -13.72
CA VAL A 168 8.15 7.25 -14.43
C VAL A 168 8.23 7.59 -15.93
N ASP A 169 8.73 8.77 -16.28
CA ASP A 169 8.73 9.27 -17.65
C ASP A 169 9.99 8.85 -18.44
N CYS A 170 11.15 8.76 -17.78
CA CYS A 170 12.44 8.61 -18.43
C CYS A 170 13.04 7.20 -18.29
N CYS A 171 12.72 6.45 -17.24
CA CYS A 171 13.23 5.09 -17.07
C CYS A 171 12.32 4.05 -17.75
N THR A 172 12.55 3.81 -19.03
CA THR A 172 11.80 2.83 -19.83
C THR A 172 11.94 1.40 -19.31
N THR A 173 13.01 1.08 -18.58
CA THR A 173 13.27 -0.24 -17.98
C THR A 173 12.73 -0.39 -16.56
N CYS A 174 12.30 0.70 -15.90
CA CYS A 174 11.80 0.66 -14.52
C CYS A 174 10.33 0.23 -14.42
N GLY A 175 9.61 0.21 -15.54
CA GLY A 175 8.20 -0.18 -15.62
C GLY A 175 7.20 0.94 -15.34
N GLY A 176 7.65 2.20 -15.24
CA GLY A 176 6.80 3.38 -15.07
C GLY A 176 5.85 3.28 -13.86
N CYS A 177 4.63 3.85 -13.99
CA CYS A 177 3.55 3.74 -12.98
C CYS A 177 3.08 2.29 -12.69
N ASN A 178 3.59 1.31 -13.43
CA ASN A 178 3.23 -0.09 -13.29
C ASN A 178 4.38 -0.95 -12.70
N GLY A 179 5.56 -0.36 -12.48
CA GLY A 179 6.80 -1.10 -12.26
C GLY A 179 7.30 -1.07 -10.82
N ILE A 180 7.68 -2.25 -10.31
CA ILE A 180 8.26 -2.48 -8.99
C ILE A 180 9.78 -2.70 -9.06
N CYS A 181 10.44 -2.46 -10.20
CA CYS A 181 11.87 -2.74 -10.31
C CYS A 181 12.69 -1.65 -9.60
N VAL A 182 12.86 -1.80 -8.29
CA VAL A 182 13.67 -0.91 -7.45
C VAL A 182 15.11 -0.84 -7.97
N ASP A 183 15.70 -1.99 -8.29
CA ASP A 183 17.08 -2.08 -8.77
C ASP A 183 17.26 -1.45 -10.14
N CYS A 184 16.25 -1.55 -11.01
CA CYS A 184 16.26 -0.85 -12.29
C CYS A 184 16.29 0.67 -12.08
N ALA A 185 15.56 1.19 -11.08
CA ALA A 185 15.60 2.61 -10.76
C ALA A 185 16.96 3.05 -10.22
N PHE A 186 17.56 2.28 -9.30
CA PHE A 186 18.91 2.60 -8.84
C PHE A 186 19.94 2.54 -9.97
N GLN A 187 19.89 1.50 -10.80
CA GLN A 187 20.77 1.35 -11.95
C GLN A 187 20.60 2.51 -12.94
N TRP A 188 19.35 2.87 -13.26
CA TRP A 188 19.06 3.96 -14.17
C TRP A 188 19.59 5.29 -13.63
N ILE A 189 19.36 5.62 -12.36
CA ILE A 189 19.87 6.87 -11.75
C ILE A 189 21.40 6.91 -11.79
N SER A 190 22.06 5.79 -11.51
CA SER A 190 23.52 5.70 -11.59
C SER A 190 24.02 5.95 -13.02
N TYR A 191 23.40 5.35 -14.04
CA TYR A 191 23.78 5.54 -15.44
C TYR A 191 23.37 6.90 -16.02
N ASN A 192 22.25 7.46 -15.56
CA ASN A 192 21.75 8.77 -15.97
C ASN A 192 22.62 9.91 -15.42
N GLY A 193 23.51 9.63 -14.45
CA GLY A 193 24.35 10.61 -13.77
C GLY A 193 23.71 11.21 -12.52
N GLY A 194 22.41 11.03 -12.34
CA GLY A 194 21.67 11.45 -11.17
C GLY A 194 20.17 11.54 -11.41
N ILE A 195 19.50 12.22 -10.48
CA ILE A 195 18.06 12.50 -10.51
C ILE A 195 17.78 13.89 -9.95
N THR A 196 16.74 14.56 -10.47
CA THR A 196 16.35 15.91 -10.07
C THR A 196 15.38 15.93 -8.87
N THR A 197 15.00 17.13 -8.44
CA THR A 197 14.07 17.33 -7.32
C THR A 197 12.61 17.18 -7.74
N GLU A 198 11.75 16.89 -6.75
CA GLU A 198 10.30 16.94 -6.92
C GLU A 198 9.82 18.33 -7.37
N SER A 199 10.46 19.42 -6.93
CA SER A 199 10.10 20.77 -7.37
C SER A 199 10.42 21.04 -8.84
N ASP A 200 11.52 20.48 -9.35
CA ASP A 200 11.95 20.70 -10.73
C ASP A 200 11.18 19.80 -11.70
N TYR A 201 10.87 18.56 -11.27
CA TYR A 201 10.05 17.62 -12.03
C TYR A 201 8.90 17.06 -11.16
N PRO A 202 7.81 17.83 -10.99
CA PRO A 202 6.70 17.44 -10.13
C PRO A 202 5.97 16.18 -10.59
N TYR A 203 5.44 15.44 -9.62
CA TYR A 203 4.58 14.30 -9.86
C TYR A 203 3.33 14.68 -10.68
N SER A 204 3.03 13.85 -11.65
CA SER A 204 1.82 13.93 -12.49
C SER A 204 1.15 12.56 -12.56
N THR A 205 -0.14 12.53 -12.87
CA THR A 205 -0.86 11.26 -12.95
C THR A 205 -0.47 10.49 -14.21
N GLY A 206 0.23 9.38 -14.04
CA GLY A 206 0.56 8.45 -15.13
C GLY A 206 1.92 8.69 -15.77
N ALA A 207 2.20 7.91 -16.82
CA ALA A 207 3.41 8.07 -17.62
C ALA A 207 3.24 9.21 -18.64
N GLY A 208 4.17 10.15 -18.61
CA GLY A 208 4.32 11.24 -19.55
C GLY A 208 5.47 11.03 -20.53
N THR A 209 5.83 12.10 -21.25
CA THR A 209 7.04 12.13 -22.08
C THR A 209 8.21 12.62 -21.25
N CYS A 210 9.34 11.91 -21.28
CA CYS A 210 10.56 12.33 -20.58
C CYS A 210 10.97 13.76 -20.96
N ASN A 211 11.01 14.65 -19.97
CA ASN A 211 11.47 16.02 -20.13
C ASN A 211 12.99 16.12 -19.94
N TYR A 212 13.76 15.66 -20.94
CA TYR A 212 15.23 15.64 -20.90
C TYR A 212 15.90 16.94 -20.43
N PRO A 213 15.47 18.15 -20.83
CA PRO A 213 16.06 19.39 -20.30
C PRO A 213 16.07 19.48 -18.77
N LYS A 214 15.07 18.91 -18.09
CA LYS A 214 14.97 18.87 -16.62
C LYS A 214 15.80 17.74 -15.99
N THR A 215 16.20 16.73 -16.76
CA THR A 215 16.95 15.58 -16.25
C THR A 215 18.46 15.83 -16.14
N TYR A 216 18.95 17.02 -16.48
CA TYR A 216 20.37 17.38 -16.38
C TYR A 216 20.72 18.18 -15.12
N ASP A 217 19.71 18.62 -14.35
CA ASP A 217 19.91 19.31 -13.07
C ASP A 217 19.81 18.30 -11.92
N TYR A 218 20.92 17.62 -11.66
CA TYR A 218 20.98 16.52 -10.71
C TYR A 218 21.04 17.04 -9.26
N ALA A 219 20.04 16.67 -8.47
CA ALA A 219 19.99 16.96 -7.03
C ALA A 219 20.67 15.87 -6.19
N ALA A 220 20.66 14.62 -6.68
CA ALA A 220 21.36 13.49 -6.08
C ALA A 220 21.87 12.53 -7.17
N SER A 221 22.96 11.82 -6.88
CA SER A 221 23.55 10.83 -7.78
C SER A 221 23.91 9.56 -7.02
N LEU A 222 24.02 8.44 -7.74
CA LEU A 222 24.36 7.14 -7.16
C LEU A 222 25.60 6.57 -7.84
N LEU A 223 26.50 6.01 -7.05
CA LEU A 223 27.62 5.23 -7.59
C LEU A 223 27.15 3.87 -8.11
N SER A 224 26.30 3.20 -7.32
CA SER A 224 25.71 1.90 -7.65
C SER A 224 24.58 1.57 -6.67
N TYR A 225 24.18 0.31 -6.60
CA TYR A 225 23.29 -0.25 -5.59
C TYR A 225 23.77 -1.62 -5.18
N GLN A 226 23.15 -2.16 -4.12
CA GLN A 226 23.46 -3.50 -3.66
C GLN A 226 22.24 -4.22 -3.14
N ASP A 227 22.16 -5.49 -3.51
CA ASP A 227 21.20 -6.44 -2.96
C ASP A 227 21.62 -6.85 -1.56
N VAL A 228 20.66 -6.84 -0.63
CA VAL A 228 20.84 -7.54 0.63
C VAL A 228 20.72 -9.04 0.36
N THR A 229 21.50 -9.85 1.07
CA THR A 229 21.38 -11.32 0.99
C THR A 229 19.92 -11.75 1.15
N THR A 230 19.39 -12.45 0.15
CA THR A 230 18.00 -12.87 0.12
C THR A 230 17.72 -13.91 1.20
N TYR A 231 16.47 -13.97 1.66
CA TYR A 231 15.99 -14.87 2.70
C TYR A 231 16.75 -14.75 4.03
N CYS A 232 17.25 -13.55 4.34
CA CYS A 232 18.06 -13.28 5.53
C CYS A 232 17.58 -12.01 6.25
N GLU A 233 16.65 -12.15 7.21
CA GLU A 233 16.15 -11.00 8.01
C GLU A 233 17.26 -10.35 8.86
N SER A 234 18.28 -11.10 9.30
CA SER A 234 19.44 -10.51 9.99
C SER A 234 20.30 -9.65 9.05
N CYS A 235 20.48 -10.07 7.79
CA CYS A 235 21.16 -9.29 6.77
C CYS A 235 20.37 -8.00 6.45
N LEU A 236 19.05 -8.10 6.33
CA LEU A 236 18.16 -6.95 6.17
C LEU A 236 18.26 -6.00 7.36
N LYS A 237 18.27 -6.53 8.60
CA LYS A 237 18.42 -5.74 9.82
C LYS A 237 19.73 -4.95 9.81
N ASN A 238 20.83 -5.60 9.39
CA ASN A 238 22.14 -4.96 9.29
C ASN A 238 22.17 -3.85 8.24
N ALA A 239 21.52 -4.04 7.10
CA ALA A 239 21.39 -2.98 6.09
C ALA A 239 20.54 -1.81 6.62
N VAL A 240 19.36 -2.09 7.18
CA VAL A 240 18.45 -1.08 7.75
C VAL A 240 19.11 -0.31 8.91
N ALA A 241 20.03 -0.93 9.63
CA ALA A 241 20.78 -0.26 10.69
C ALA A 241 21.69 0.87 10.18
N ASN A 242 22.01 0.89 8.89
CA ASN A 242 22.94 1.85 8.28
C ASN A 242 22.24 2.87 7.37
N GLN A 243 21.09 2.53 6.79
CA GLN A 243 20.29 3.41 5.93
C GLN A 243 18.89 2.81 5.70
N PRO A 244 17.89 3.58 5.24
CA PRO A 244 16.65 3.01 4.72
C PRO A 244 16.90 2.04 3.55
N VAL A 245 16.13 0.96 3.50
CA VAL A 245 16.28 -0.14 2.52
C VAL A 245 14.97 -0.33 1.77
N SER A 246 15.02 -0.39 0.45
CA SER A 246 13.87 -0.74 -0.37
C SER A 246 13.64 -2.26 -0.31
N ALA A 247 12.38 -2.69 -0.28
CA ALA A 247 12.00 -4.09 -0.33
C ALA A 247 10.73 -4.27 -1.16
N VAL A 248 10.43 -5.51 -1.54
CA VAL A 248 9.16 -5.85 -2.18
C VAL A 248 8.43 -6.85 -1.30
N ILE A 249 7.13 -6.63 -1.08
CA ILE A 249 6.27 -7.48 -0.25
C ILE A 249 5.03 -7.93 -1.03
N ASP A 250 4.38 -8.96 -0.53
CA ASP A 250 3.01 -9.32 -0.88
C ASP A 250 2.03 -8.54 -0.01
N ALA A 251 1.44 -7.50 -0.59
CA ALA A 251 0.44 -6.65 0.03
C ALA A 251 -0.99 -6.95 -0.48
N GLY A 252 -1.21 -8.15 -1.04
CA GLY A 252 -2.45 -8.45 -1.76
C GLY A 252 -3.65 -8.85 -0.90
N GLY A 253 -3.41 -9.27 0.34
CA GLY A 253 -4.49 -9.73 1.23
C GLY A 253 -5.41 -8.59 1.69
N SER A 254 -6.71 -8.86 1.79
CA SER A 254 -7.70 -7.89 2.31
C SER A 254 -7.37 -7.40 3.72
N ALA A 255 -6.74 -8.23 4.57
CA ALA A 255 -6.27 -7.79 5.89
C ALA A 255 -5.18 -6.70 5.79
N PHE A 256 -4.33 -6.77 4.76
CA PHE A 256 -3.33 -5.74 4.48
C PHE A 256 -4.00 -4.48 3.92
N GLN A 257 -4.93 -4.64 2.97
CA GLN A 257 -5.70 -3.55 2.38
C GLN A 257 -6.39 -2.67 3.44
N PHE A 258 -6.93 -3.27 4.50
CA PHE A 258 -7.66 -2.57 5.56
C PHE A 258 -6.86 -2.33 6.84
N TYR A 259 -5.56 -2.58 6.85
CA TYR A 259 -4.71 -2.35 8.01
C TYR A 259 -4.80 -0.88 8.50
N THR A 260 -4.91 -0.71 9.81
CA THR A 260 -4.98 0.61 10.46
C THR A 260 -3.88 0.82 11.50
N SER A 261 -3.61 -0.19 12.36
CA SER A 261 -2.59 -0.04 13.41
C SER A 261 -2.14 -1.37 13.99
N GLY A 262 -1.05 -1.36 14.75
CA GLY A 262 -0.52 -2.53 15.45
C GLY A 262 0.51 -3.32 14.63
N ILE A 263 0.89 -4.51 15.11
CA ILE A 263 1.90 -5.33 14.43
C ILE A 263 1.18 -6.29 13.49
N PHE A 264 1.32 -6.08 12.19
CA PHE A 264 0.75 -6.95 11.19
C PHE A 264 1.43 -8.32 11.24
N THR A 265 0.63 -9.37 11.40
CA THR A 265 1.08 -10.77 11.52
C THR A 265 0.52 -11.66 10.41
N GLY A 266 0.00 -11.05 9.33
CA GLY A 266 -0.68 -11.75 8.25
C GLY A 266 -2.19 -11.91 8.49
N PRO A 267 -2.89 -12.61 7.57
CA PRO A 267 -2.32 -13.45 6.53
C PRO A 267 -1.77 -12.66 5.32
N CYS A 268 -0.69 -13.16 4.72
CA CYS A 268 -0.15 -12.74 3.43
C CYS A 268 0.68 -13.89 2.84
N GLY A 269 0.82 -13.94 1.52
CA GLY A 269 1.67 -14.90 0.82
C GLY A 269 3.08 -14.35 0.60
N THR A 270 3.71 -14.78 -0.49
CA THR A 270 4.99 -14.25 -0.97
C THR A 270 4.91 -13.88 -2.46
N ASN A 271 3.71 -13.58 -2.95
CA ASN A 271 3.49 -13.13 -4.31
C ASN A 271 3.78 -11.63 -4.40
N LEU A 272 5.06 -11.29 -4.49
CA LEU A 272 5.56 -9.91 -4.40
C LEU A 272 4.84 -8.98 -5.40
N ASN A 273 4.26 -7.90 -4.88
CA ASN A 273 3.38 -7.01 -5.64
C ASN A 273 3.39 -5.54 -5.18
N LEU A 274 4.14 -5.21 -4.12
CA LEU A 274 4.28 -3.84 -3.65
C LEU A 274 5.73 -3.53 -3.25
N ALA A 275 6.29 -2.49 -3.86
CA ALA A 275 7.57 -1.91 -3.48
C ALA A 275 7.37 -1.00 -2.25
N VAL A 276 8.16 -1.21 -1.20
CA VAL A 276 8.07 -0.48 0.07
C VAL A 276 9.44 -0.03 0.57
N LEU A 277 9.46 0.91 1.51
CA LEU A 277 10.69 1.37 2.15
C LEU A 277 10.72 0.92 3.61
N VAL A 278 11.70 0.10 3.97
CA VAL A 278 11.98 -0.28 5.35
C VAL A 278 12.82 0.83 5.99
N VAL A 279 12.20 1.60 6.89
CA VAL A 279 12.79 2.78 7.53
C VAL A 279 13.25 2.52 8.96
N GLY A 280 13.11 1.29 9.43
CA GLY A 280 13.47 0.96 10.79
C GLY A 280 13.01 -0.42 11.22
N TYR A 281 13.28 -0.72 12.48
CA TYR A 281 12.83 -1.92 13.16
C TYR A 281 12.80 -1.68 14.67
N GLY A 282 12.02 -2.49 15.36
CA GLY A 282 11.95 -2.50 16.81
C GLY A 282 11.57 -3.89 17.34
N PRO A 283 11.08 -3.95 18.58
CA PRO A 283 11.01 -2.84 19.56
C PRO A 283 12.40 -2.46 20.10
N CYS A 284 12.52 -1.26 20.68
CA CYS A 284 13.72 -0.84 21.43
C CYS A 284 13.84 -1.55 22.80
N THR A 285 12.72 -2.09 23.28
CA THR A 285 12.56 -2.78 24.57
C THR A 285 12.07 -4.21 24.33
N THR A 286 11.50 -4.86 25.35
CA THR A 286 10.84 -6.16 25.20
C THR A 286 9.51 -6.04 24.43
N GLY A 287 9.24 -6.99 23.54
CA GLY A 287 7.99 -7.09 22.78
C GLY A 287 8.17 -7.85 21.47
N THR A 288 7.08 -7.96 20.70
CA THR A 288 7.10 -8.61 19.38
C THR A 288 7.99 -7.83 18.41
N PRO A 289 9.04 -8.43 17.83
CA PRO A 289 9.89 -7.78 16.84
C PRO A 289 9.09 -7.33 15.62
N TYR A 290 9.39 -6.15 15.10
CA TYR A 290 8.74 -5.62 13.90
C TYR A 290 9.69 -4.81 13.02
N TRP A 291 9.37 -4.75 11.73
CA TRP A 291 9.85 -3.78 10.76
C TRP A 291 8.97 -2.53 10.80
N ILE A 292 9.54 -1.35 10.57
CA ILE A 292 8.79 -0.12 10.31
C ILE A 292 8.86 0.11 8.80
N VAL A 293 7.72 0.00 8.13
CA VAL A 293 7.64 0.03 6.67
C VAL A 293 6.80 1.22 6.23
N LYS A 294 7.38 2.09 5.41
CA LYS A 294 6.70 3.21 4.74
C LYS A 294 6.06 2.69 3.44
N THR A 295 4.79 2.97 3.23
CA THR A 295 4.09 2.67 1.97
C THR A 295 3.98 3.92 1.09
N SER A 296 3.50 3.73 -0.13
CA SER A 296 3.20 4.79 -1.09
C SER A 296 1.69 4.99 -1.27
N TRP A 297 0.90 4.71 -0.23
CA TRP A 297 -0.57 4.77 -0.26
C TRP A 297 -1.15 5.93 0.55
N GLY A 298 -0.34 6.95 0.81
CA GLY A 298 -0.79 8.16 1.50
C GLY A 298 -0.96 7.98 3.00
N THR A 299 -1.26 9.08 3.68
CA THR A 299 -1.33 9.14 5.15
C THR A 299 -2.60 8.53 5.73
N ASN A 300 -3.63 8.28 4.91
CA ASN A 300 -4.89 7.70 5.35
C ASN A 300 -4.81 6.17 5.49
N PHE A 301 -3.74 5.56 4.97
CA PHE A 301 -3.47 4.14 5.14
C PHE A 301 -2.67 3.88 6.43
N GLY A 302 -3.05 2.86 7.19
CA GLY A 302 -2.26 2.38 8.33
C GLY A 302 -1.92 3.46 9.37
N GLU A 303 -0.70 3.38 9.90
CA GLU A 303 -0.19 4.29 10.93
C GLU A 303 0.40 5.55 10.28
N SER A 304 -0.47 6.39 9.71
CA SER A 304 -0.09 7.60 8.96
C SER A 304 0.78 7.30 7.73
N GLY A 305 0.44 6.26 6.98
CA GLY A 305 1.15 5.79 5.80
C GLY A 305 2.24 4.75 6.07
N TYR A 306 2.30 4.24 7.29
CA TYR A 306 3.23 3.21 7.72
C TYR A 306 2.50 1.94 8.14
N ILE A 307 3.22 0.83 8.07
CA ILE A 307 2.81 -0.44 8.64
C ILE A 307 3.96 -1.02 9.46
N ARG A 308 3.64 -1.52 10.65
CA ARG A 308 4.58 -2.35 11.42
C ARG A 308 4.34 -3.81 11.09
N MET A 309 5.33 -4.47 10.51
CA MET A 309 5.22 -5.88 10.10
C MET A 309 6.04 -6.77 11.01
N GLN A 310 5.50 -7.90 11.46
CA GLN A 310 6.24 -8.82 12.33
C GLN A 310 7.56 -9.26 11.68
N ARG A 311 8.62 -9.24 12.49
CA ARG A 311 9.97 -9.66 12.14
C ARG A 311 10.32 -10.96 12.88
N ASN A 312 11.31 -11.70 12.35
CA ASN A 312 11.83 -12.94 12.93
C ASN A 312 10.74 -14.03 13.00
N ILE A 313 9.95 -14.15 11.92
CA ILE A 313 9.02 -15.27 11.79
C ILE A 313 9.77 -16.54 11.36
N ALA A 314 9.11 -17.71 11.43
CA ALA A 314 9.74 -18.97 11.06
C ALA A 314 10.17 -19.04 9.58
N SER A 315 9.45 -18.34 8.69
CA SER A 315 9.77 -18.30 7.26
C SER A 315 11.00 -17.42 7.00
N THR A 316 12.00 -17.97 6.32
CA THR A 316 13.21 -17.23 5.92
C THR A 316 12.92 -16.14 4.88
N ALA A 317 11.80 -16.22 4.17
CA ALA A 317 11.32 -15.15 3.28
C ALA A 317 10.94 -13.88 4.06
N GLY A 318 10.78 -13.96 5.38
CA GLY A 318 10.17 -12.91 6.20
C GLY A 318 8.67 -12.81 5.96
N LEU A 319 7.96 -12.08 6.82
CA LEU A 319 6.52 -11.89 6.66
C LEU A 319 6.23 -11.16 5.34
N CYS A 320 5.28 -11.70 4.57
CA CYS A 320 4.92 -11.22 3.24
C CYS A 320 6.08 -11.18 2.22
N GLY A 321 7.15 -11.94 2.44
CA GLY A 321 8.30 -11.99 1.52
C GLY A 321 9.27 -10.81 1.62
N ILE A 322 9.20 -10.01 2.69
CA ILE A 322 10.03 -8.80 2.87
C ILE A 322 11.54 -9.02 2.74
N ALA A 323 12.05 -10.23 3.00
CA ALA A 323 13.47 -10.57 2.87
C ALA A 323 13.83 -11.18 1.50
N MET A 324 12.91 -11.27 0.54
CA MET A 324 13.16 -11.89 -0.76
C MET A 324 13.83 -10.94 -1.78
N GLN A 325 13.40 -9.67 -1.82
CA GLN A 325 13.96 -8.65 -2.72
C GLN A 325 14.35 -7.32 -2.04
N PRO A 326 15.12 -7.33 -0.94
CA PRO A 326 15.69 -6.12 -0.36
C PRO A 326 16.93 -5.61 -1.12
N SER A 327 17.02 -4.31 -1.34
CA SER A 327 18.18 -3.62 -1.93
C SER A 327 18.31 -2.17 -1.47
N TYR A 328 19.50 -1.61 -1.59
CA TYR A 328 19.78 -0.23 -1.16
C TYR A 328 20.78 0.46 -2.09
N PRO A 329 20.67 1.80 -2.24
CA PRO A 329 21.59 2.57 -3.08
C PRO A 329 22.95 2.76 -2.40
N ILE A 330 23.97 3.08 -3.20
CA ILE A 330 25.32 3.43 -2.76
C ILE A 330 25.71 4.80 -3.33
N MET A 331 26.20 5.67 -2.45
CA MET A 331 26.80 6.98 -2.72
C MET A 331 28.23 7.04 -2.19
#